data_AF-A0A6P6GCE0-F1
#
_entry.id   AF-A0A6P6GCE0-F1
#
_cell.length_a   1.000
_cell.length_b   1.000
_cell.length_c   1.000
_cell.angle_alpha   90.00
_cell.angle_beta   90.00
_cell.angle_gamma   90.00
#
_symmetry.space_group_name_H-M   'P 1'
#
loop_
_entity.id
_entity.type
_entity.pdbx_description
1 polymer ?
#
loop_
_entity_poly.entity_id
_entity_poly.type
_entity_poly.pdbx_seq_one_letter_code
_entity_poly.pdbx_strand_id
1 'polypeptide(L)'
;MLNKAILEVAVKHLGSGLSSCPAQYLELGTKASIWCGKHLKMTLMSTEESQEEEHSKLFFELLFNLLSFSAASFSALARYPVTVNQLSMNSIEKFILEQLSLTKDLVSEFKRIQLYGSEALKVSQEVIDSVIRLCGVQAGAVNWGSYDERFEDKNGIDCEVINVKDCVINIIKHAIEKLCEMGIIAADGGGSLVAILNLSWKGVVTLLQLGEGILAVKMNISDILVTLISLVNESIRCASEAWNSTLKETVSVTEARRTFLPIKFYLINAVKISSLYPCQAYLVYKELTFCILKISTFRISMCKEKLLKTASEVFTELLEKTSYDLLNPILISDASDEMEEVVFELGKLFISGPAATDKELYQCKPDLALFMAGLAHMHIPETDKNPKTSAAWQLYHMLLRERHWALIHLAITAFGYFTARTLCNELWRFVPHNAALSYDLESGIEAKEERFMFELKAFLDKERALHTITASSDQLERLAREGLMLKKLFQKLSAINEETAGCKSMDVDGENRSMEVDGEKQCNKKRKLPDGISKGMELLQSGLKVISNGISQLQQHQLSSIELNKFLTHFSRLEDQIAQLVGLTGND
;
A
#
# COMPACT_ATOMS: atom_id res chain seq x y z
N MET A 1 40.12 1.52 -25.81
CA MET A 1 40.87 0.43 -25.14
C MET A 1 41.63 0.87 -23.88
N LEU A 2 42.49 1.90 -23.91
CA LEU A 2 43.25 2.33 -22.72
C LEU A 2 42.36 2.82 -21.55
N ASN A 3 41.33 3.62 -21.84
CA ASN A 3 40.42 4.14 -20.80
C ASN A 3 39.65 3.02 -20.07
N LYS A 4 39.20 2.00 -20.80
CA LYS A 4 38.53 0.82 -20.22
C LYS A 4 39.48 0.05 -19.29
N ALA A 5 40.71 -0.20 -19.73
CA ALA A 5 41.71 -0.88 -18.89
C ALA A 5 42.05 -0.09 -17.61
N ILE A 6 42.14 1.25 -17.69
CA ILE A 6 42.35 2.11 -16.52
C ILE A 6 41.18 1.99 -15.53
N LEU A 7 39.94 2.05 -16.03
CA LEU A 7 38.75 1.93 -15.18
C LEU A 7 38.64 0.53 -14.55
N GLU A 8 38.92 -0.54 -15.31
CA GLU A 8 38.91 -1.91 -14.79
C GLU A 8 39.99 -2.14 -13.70
N VAL A 9 41.18 -1.58 -13.88
CA VAL A 9 42.25 -1.61 -12.87
C VAL A 9 41.82 -0.83 -11.63
N ALA A 10 41.21 0.34 -11.82
CA ALA A 10 40.69 1.15 -10.72
C ALA A 10 39.58 0.41 -9.93
N VAL A 11 38.65 -0.26 -10.61
CA VAL A 11 37.63 -1.12 -9.96
C VAL A 11 38.28 -2.24 -9.15
N LYS A 12 39.25 -2.96 -9.72
CA LYS A 12 39.93 -4.06 -9.02
C LYS A 12 40.67 -3.57 -7.77
N HIS A 13 41.31 -2.41 -7.85
CA HIS A 13 41.97 -1.80 -6.70
C HIS A 13 40.97 -1.37 -5.62
N LEU A 14 39.86 -0.72 -5.98
CA LEU A 14 38.78 -0.39 -5.04
C LEU A 14 38.18 -1.63 -4.38
N GLY A 15 37.93 -2.69 -5.15
CA GLY A 15 37.33 -3.94 -4.65
C GLY A 15 38.25 -4.77 -3.75
N SER A 16 39.57 -4.55 -3.80
CA SER A 16 40.55 -5.28 -2.98
C SER A 16 40.64 -4.79 -1.53
N GLY A 17 40.01 -3.66 -1.18
CA GLY A 17 40.13 -3.04 0.15
C GLY A 17 41.52 -2.46 0.46
N LEU A 18 42.49 -2.62 -0.45
CA LEU A 18 43.88 -2.16 -0.31
C LEU A 18 44.09 -0.71 -0.80
N SER A 19 43.02 -0.02 -1.19
CA SER A 19 43.11 1.34 -1.71
C SER A 19 43.44 2.32 -0.58
N SER A 20 44.67 2.84 -0.59
CA SER A 20 45.07 3.98 0.25
C SER A 20 44.49 5.33 -0.24
N CYS A 21 43.75 5.33 -1.35
CA CYS A 21 43.34 6.54 -2.09
C CYS A 21 41.86 6.53 -2.57
N PRO A 22 40.85 6.18 -1.74
CA PRO A 22 39.44 6.25 -2.15
C PRO A 22 39.03 7.68 -2.59
N ALA A 23 39.62 8.69 -1.93
CA ALA A 23 39.67 10.11 -2.30
C ALA A 23 39.72 10.38 -3.81
N GLN A 24 40.77 9.86 -4.42
CA GLN A 24 41.20 10.16 -5.77
C GLN A 24 40.33 9.46 -6.81
N TYR A 25 39.83 8.26 -6.49
CA TYR A 25 38.90 7.54 -7.36
C TYR A 25 37.53 8.22 -7.41
N LEU A 26 37.04 8.72 -6.27
CA LEU A 26 35.81 9.51 -6.20
C LEU A 26 35.92 10.81 -7.01
N GLU A 27 37.05 11.52 -6.88
CA GLU A 27 37.31 12.74 -7.64
C GLU A 27 37.42 12.48 -9.14
N LEU A 28 38.10 11.38 -9.54
CA LEU A 28 38.17 10.95 -10.93
C LEU A 28 36.77 10.65 -11.50
N GLY A 29 35.98 9.85 -10.77
CA GLY A 29 34.62 9.51 -11.14
C GLY A 29 33.73 10.75 -11.28
N THR A 30 33.86 11.70 -10.35
CA THR A 30 33.13 12.98 -10.37
C THR A 30 33.46 13.79 -11.62
N LYS A 31 34.75 14.00 -11.91
CA LYS A 31 35.18 14.75 -13.10
C LYS A 31 34.77 14.08 -14.40
N ALA A 32 34.90 12.76 -14.46
CA ALA A 32 34.49 11.97 -15.61
C ALA A 32 32.97 12.04 -15.84
N SER A 33 32.17 12.06 -14.75
CA SER A 33 30.71 12.18 -14.82
C SER A 33 30.28 13.52 -15.39
N ILE A 34 30.87 14.62 -14.89
CA ILE A 34 30.63 15.98 -15.39
C ILE A 34 31.01 16.09 -16.88
N TRP A 35 32.16 15.54 -17.25
CA TRP A 35 32.63 15.55 -18.64
C TRP A 35 31.68 14.76 -19.54
N CYS A 36 31.27 13.55 -19.13
CA CYS A 36 30.35 12.71 -19.87
C CYS A 36 28.97 13.37 -20.02
N GLY A 37 28.44 14.03 -18.99
CA GLY A 37 27.15 14.71 -19.07
C GLY A 37 27.15 15.85 -20.08
N LYS A 38 28.26 16.61 -20.15
CA LYS A 38 28.43 17.65 -21.17
C LYS A 38 28.52 17.06 -22.58
N HIS A 39 29.31 15.99 -22.75
CA HIS A 39 29.51 15.38 -24.06
C HIS A 39 28.29 14.60 -24.55
N LEU A 40 27.49 14.02 -23.66
CA LEU A 40 26.22 13.39 -24.02
C LEU A 40 25.32 14.38 -24.77
N LYS A 41 25.20 15.62 -24.25
CA LYS A 41 24.40 16.67 -24.89
C LYS A 41 24.99 17.10 -26.24
N MET A 42 26.31 17.22 -26.34
CA MET A 42 26.99 17.57 -27.60
C MET A 42 26.82 16.48 -28.67
N THR A 43 27.06 15.22 -28.31
CA THR A 43 26.90 14.05 -29.21
C THR A 43 25.46 13.89 -29.67
N LEU A 44 24.48 14.27 -28.85
CA LEU A 44 23.07 14.25 -29.25
C LEU A 44 22.67 15.46 -30.12
N MET A 45 23.42 16.56 -30.13
CA MET A 45 23.12 17.74 -30.95
C MET A 45 23.77 17.70 -32.34
N SER A 46 24.74 16.81 -32.58
CA SER A 46 25.42 16.71 -33.87
C SER A 46 24.55 15.94 -34.88
N THR A 47 24.35 16.53 -36.05
CA THR A 47 23.47 16.01 -37.11
C THR A 47 24.27 15.20 -38.13
N GLU A 48 24.00 13.90 -38.20
CA GLU A 48 24.28 12.94 -39.29
C GLU A 48 25.33 13.36 -40.35
N GLU A 49 26.61 13.39 -40.00
CA GLU A 49 27.71 13.24 -40.98
C GLU A 49 28.58 12.03 -40.62
N SER A 50 28.93 11.22 -41.63
CA SER A 50 29.47 9.85 -41.50
C SER A 50 30.72 9.64 -40.63
N GLN A 51 31.46 10.69 -40.23
CA GLN A 51 32.56 10.59 -39.26
C GLN A 51 32.08 10.66 -37.80
N GLU A 52 30.88 11.17 -37.54
CA GLU A 52 30.30 11.30 -36.20
C GLU A 52 29.85 9.95 -35.60
N GLU A 53 29.60 8.93 -36.42
CA GLU A 53 29.10 7.63 -35.96
C GLU A 53 30.15 6.84 -35.15
N GLU A 54 31.41 6.83 -35.60
CA GLU A 54 32.52 6.18 -34.88
C GLU A 54 32.85 6.94 -33.59
N HIS A 55 32.83 8.28 -33.62
CA HIS A 55 33.00 9.12 -32.44
C HIS A 55 31.87 8.91 -31.41
N SER A 56 30.63 8.82 -31.88
CA SER A 56 29.45 8.52 -31.05
C SER A 56 29.58 7.15 -30.39
N LYS A 57 29.96 6.12 -31.15
CA LYS A 57 30.18 4.76 -30.62
C LYS A 57 31.25 4.72 -29.54
N LEU A 58 32.40 5.36 -29.78
CA LEU A 58 33.49 5.43 -28.80
C LEU A 58 33.08 6.20 -27.54
N PHE A 59 32.30 7.26 -27.71
CA PHE A 59 31.75 8.02 -26.59
C PHE A 59 30.80 7.17 -25.73
N PHE A 60 29.83 6.48 -26.34
CA PHE A 60 28.91 5.62 -25.59
C PHE A 60 29.61 4.44 -24.93
N GLU A 61 30.64 3.85 -25.55
CA GLU A 61 31.48 2.84 -24.91
C GLU A 61 32.18 3.41 -23.67
N LEU A 62 32.75 4.62 -23.76
CA LEU A 62 33.39 5.28 -22.62
C LEU A 62 32.37 5.61 -21.51
N LEU A 63 31.20 6.12 -21.88
CA LEU A 63 30.11 6.43 -20.96
C LEU A 63 29.67 5.19 -20.18
N PHE A 64 29.41 4.07 -20.84
CA PHE A 64 28.96 2.86 -20.16
C PHE A 64 30.05 2.25 -19.28
N ASN A 65 31.31 2.30 -19.70
CA ASN A 65 32.43 1.91 -18.86
C ASN A 65 32.54 2.79 -17.61
N LEU A 66 32.29 4.11 -17.74
CA LEU A 66 32.26 5.02 -16.59
C LEU A 66 31.09 4.68 -15.65
N LEU A 67 29.87 4.49 -16.15
CA LEU A 67 28.71 4.13 -15.32
C LEU A 67 28.96 2.81 -14.57
N SER A 68 29.53 1.82 -15.25
CA SER A 68 29.93 0.53 -14.66
C SER A 68 31.00 0.70 -13.58
N PHE A 69 32.02 1.56 -13.84
CA PHE A 69 33.02 1.92 -12.85
C PHE A 69 32.39 2.57 -11.61
N SER A 70 31.44 3.49 -11.80
CA SER A 70 30.75 4.15 -10.70
C SER A 70 29.92 3.18 -9.87
N ALA A 71 29.14 2.29 -10.51
CA ALA A 71 28.39 1.24 -9.82
C ALA A 71 29.30 0.32 -8.98
N ALA A 72 30.43 -0.09 -9.55
CA ALA A 72 31.42 -0.90 -8.85
C ALA A 72 32.08 -0.13 -7.69
N SER A 73 32.34 1.17 -7.87
CA SER A 73 32.89 2.04 -6.83
C SER A 73 31.93 2.18 -5.64
N PHE A 74 30.65 2.44 -5.89
CA PHE A 74 29.63 2.48 -4.83
C PHE A 74 29.49 1.13 -4.12
N SER A 75 29.51 0.03 -4.87
CA SER A 75 29.47 -1.31 -4.29
C SER A 75 30.70 -1.62 -3.43
N ALA A 76 31.89 -1.14 -3.82
CA ALA A 76 33.09 -1.26 -3.00
C ALA A 76 32.99 -0.44 -1.71
N LEU A 77 32.50 0.81 -1.79
CA LEU A 77 32.28 1.67 -0.62
C LEU A 77 31.22 1.11 0.33
N ALA A 78 30.22 0.40 -0.19
CA ALA A 78 29.22 -0.29 0.63
C ALA A 78 29.80 -1.53 1.34
N ARG A 79 30.80 -2.21 0.75
CA ARG A 79 31.47 -3.37 1.37
C ARG A 79 32.56 -2.98 2.35
N TYR A 80 33.27 -1.90 2.07
CA TYR A 80 34.36 -1.38 2.88
C TYR A 80 34.06 0.09 3.22
N PRO A 81 33.20 0.35 4.22
CA PRO A 81 32.86 1.71 4.60
C PRO A 81 34.13 2.48 4.97
N VAL A 82 34.36 3.61 4.31
CA VAL A 82 35.49 4.48 4.62
C VAL A 82 35.31 5.06 6.03
N THR A 83 36.38 5.15 6.81
CA THR A 83 36.38 5.84 8.11
C THR A 83 35.72 7.20 7.97
N VAL A 84 34.66 7.42 8.74
CA VAL A 84 33.72 8.52 8.54
C VAL A 84 34.37 9.84 8.96
N ASN A 85 34.95 10.55 8.00
CA ASN A 85 35.39 11.93 8.15
C ASN A 85 34.64 12.83 7.16
N GLN A 86 34.47 14.10 7.52
CA GLN A 86 33.63 15.04 6.77
C GLN A 86 34.09 15.21 5.31
N LEU A 87 35.40 15.26 5.08
CA LEU A 87 35.97 15.44 3.74
C LEU A 87 35.66 14.26 2.81
N SER A 88 35.77 13.03 3.32
CA SER A 88 35.43 11.82 2.56
C SER A 88 33.93 11.76 2.24
N MET A 89 33.08 12.15 3.19
CA MET A 89 31.62 12.13 3.00
C MET A 89 31.16 13.15 1.95
N ASN A 90 31.74 14.35 1.95
CA ASN A 90 31.47 15.36 0.92
C ASN A 90 31.89 14.89 -0.48
N SER A 91 33.01 14.18 -0.60
CA SER A 91 33.43 13.58 -1.87
C SER A 91 32.47 12.48 -2.34
N ILE A 92 31.96 11.66 -1.44
CA ILE A 92 30.95 10.63 -1.75
C ILE A 92 29.64 11.29 -2.21
N GLU A 93 29.17 12.28 -1.47
CA GLU A 93 27.94 13.04 -1.78
C GLU A 93 28.02 13.66 -3.17
N LYS A 94 29.09 14.40 -3.46
CA LYS A 94 29.31 15.02 -4.77
C LYS A 94 29.36 13.97 -5.88
N PHE A 95 30.06 12.86 -5.67
CA PHE A 95 30.14 11.81 -6.68
C PHE A 95 28.79 11.16 -6.96
N ILE A 96 28.00 10.85 -5.92
CA ILE A 96 26.64 10.32 -6.06
C ILE A 96 25.77 11.30 -6.85
N LEU A 97 25.79 12.58 -6.49
CA LEU A 97 24.97 13.61 -7.14
C LEU A 97 25.27 13.72 -8.65
N GLU A 98 26.54 13.86 -9.01
CA GLU A 98 26.95 13.98 -10.42
C GLU A 98 26.64 12.70 -11.20
N GLN A 99 26.85 11.54 -10.59
CA GLN A 99 26.62 10.25 -11.21
C GLN A 99 25.12 9.96 -11.44
N LEU A 100 24.27 10.29 -10.46
CA LEU A 100 22.82 10.19 -10.62
C LEU A 100 22.28 11.21 -11.63
N SER A 101 22.86 12.41 -11.67
CA SER A 101 22.51 13.41 -12.69
C SER A 101 22.85 12.93 -14.10
N LEU A 102 24.04 12.34 -14.29
CA LEU A 102 24.42 11.74 -15.57
C LEU A 102 23.50 10.57 -15.96
N THR A 103 23.17 9.70 -15.00
CA THR A 103 22.27 8.56 -15.22
C THR A 103 20.88 9.05 -15.63
N LYS A 104 20.37 10.10 -14.98
CA LYS A 104 19.11 10.73 -15.35
C LYS A 104 19.14 11.29 -16.77
N ASP A 105 20.16 12.07 -17.11
CA ASP A 105 20.33 12.66 -18.44
C ASP A 105 20.43 11.56 -19.53
N LEU A 106 21.04 10.41 -19.21
CA LEU A 106 21.08 9.25 -20.11
C LEU A 106 19.68 8.63 -20.30
N VAL A 107 18.93 8.45 -19.21
CA VAL A 107 17.57 7.87 -19.24
C VAL A 107 16.59 8.77 -19.98
N SER A 108 16.67 10.11 -19.84
CA SER A 108 15.78 11.04 -20.55
C SER A 108 15.96 10.97 -22.06
N GLU A 109 17.18 10.69 -22.53
CA GLU A 109 17.50 10.63 -23.95
C GLU A 109 17.38 9.21 -24.54
N PHE A 110 16.85 8.25 -23.76
CA PHE A 110 16.76 6.83 -24.14
C PHE A 110 16.17 6.59 -25.55
N LYS A 111 15.11 7.35 -25.91
CA LYS A 111 14.45 7.23 -27.21
C LYS A 111 15.34 7.63 -28.39
N ARG A 112 16.36 8.47 -28.17
CA ARG A 112 17.30 8.94 -29.21
C ARG A 112 18.53 8.05 -29.34
N ILE A 113 18.83 7.26 -28.32
CA ILE A 113 20.01 6.37 -28.27
C ILE A 113 19.64 4.90 -28.42
N GLN A 114 18.56 4.56 -29.13
CA GLN A 114 18.00 3.20 -29.18
C GLN A 114 19.01 2.11 -29.54
N LEU A 115 19.99 2.40 -30.42
CA LEU A 115 21.09 1.49 -30.76
C LEU A 115 21.89 1.02 -29.54
N TYR A 116 21.96 1.84 -28.50
CA TYR A 116 22.66 1.59 -27.25
C TYR A 116 21.72 1.34 -26.06
N GLY A 117 20.40 1.34 -26.29
CA GLY A 117 19.39 1.37 -25.23
C GLY A 117 19.51 0.23 -24.23
N SER A 118 19.74 -1.01 -24.71
CA SER A 118 19.83 -2.17 -23.81
C SER A 118 20.98 -2.05 -22.80
N GLU A 119 22.18 -1.65 -23.26
CA GLU A 119 23.31 -1.49 -22.35
C GLU A 119 23.13 -0.26 -21.46
N ALA A 120 22.63 0.85 -22.01
CA ALA A 120 22.32 2.07 -21.26
C ALA A 120 21.37 1.79 -20.08
N LEU A 121 20.30 1.02 -20.28
CA LEU A 121 19.37 0.66 -19.20
C LEU A 121 20.00 -0.25 -18.17
N LYS A 122 20.82 -1.21 -18.61
CA LYS A 122 21.49 -2.15 -17.72
C LYS A 122 22.45 -1.41 -16.77
N VAL A 123 23.36 -0.60 -17.32
CA VAL A 123 24.33 0.13 -16.48
C VAL A 123 23.66 1.19 -15.62
N SER A 124 22.55 1.81 -16.09
CA SER A 124 21.75 2.73 -15.27
C SER A 124 21.12 2.04 -14.06
N GLN A 125 20.58 0.82 -14.25
CA GLN A 125 20.05 0.00 -13.16
C GLN A 125 21.14 -0.36 -12.15
N GLU A 126 22.32 -0.80 -12.62
CA GLU A 126 23.46 -1.15 -11.76
C GLU A 126 23.92 0.04 -10.90
N VAL A 127 23.95 1.25 -11.48
CA VAL A 127 24.26 2.49 -10.74
C VAL A 127 23.22 2.77 -9.67
N ILE A 128 21.94 2.82 -10.03
CA ILE A 128 20.84 3.12 -9.10
C ILE A 128 20.84 2.14 -7.92
N ASP A 129 20.90 0.85 -8.22
CA ASP A 129 20.89 -0.23 -7.23
C ASP A 129 22.12 -0.16 -6.30
N SER A 130 23.30 0.16 -6.85
CA SER A 130 24.51 0.34 -6.05
C SER A 130 24.46 1.57 -5.14
N VAL A 131 23.85 2.67 -5.59
CA VAL A 131 23.64 3.87 -4.76
C VAL A 131 22.66 3.58 -3.64
N ILE A 132 21.52 2.92 -3.91
CA ILE A 132 20.53 2.56 -2.87
C ILE A 132 21.19 1.71 -1.78
N ARG A 133 22.00 0.72 -2.17
CA ARG A 133 22.77 -0.10 -1.21
C ARG A 133 23.74 0.73 -0.38
N LEU A 134 24.50 1.62 -1.02
CA LEU A 134 25.46 2.47 -0.34
C LEU A 134 24.76 3.36 0.70
N CYS A 135 23.66 4.01 0.33
CA CYS A 135 22.85 4.78 1.26
C CYS A 135 22.36 3.94 2.45
N GLY A 136 21.93 2.70 2.21
CA GLY A 136 21.54 1.76 3.27
C GLY A 136 22.68 1.45 4.25
N VAL A 137 23.89 1.18 3.75
CA VAL A 137 25.07 0.93 4.60
C VAL A 137 25.47 2.18 5.38
N GLN A 138 25.46 3.35 4.74
CA GLN A 138 25.80 4.62 5.41
C GLN A 138 24.77 4.97 6.50
N ALA A 139 23.47 4.78 6.23
CA ALA A 139 22.42 5.00 7.22
C ALA A 139 22.52 4.03 8.41
N GLY A 140 22.87 2.75 8.16
CA GLY A 140 23.05 1.77 9.23
C GLY A 140 24.29 2.02 10.12
N ALA A 141 25.27 2.79 9.63
CA ALA A 141 26.43 3.19 10.40
C ALA A 141 26.18 4.42 11.30
N VAL A 142 25.03 5.09 11.14
CA VAL A 142 24.65 6.28 11.91
C VAL A 142 23.76 5.89 13.10
N ASN A 143 24.06 6.43 14.28
CA ASN A 143 23.17 6.33 15.44
C ASN A 143 22.09 7.42 15.39
N TRP A 144 20.86 7.06 15.02
CA TRP A 144 19.73 8.00 14.86
C TRP A 144 19.17 8.55 16.18
N GLY A 145 19.32 7.85 17.30
CA GLY A 145 18.65 8.15 18.59
C GLY A 145 19.10 9.40 19.38
N SER A 146 19.87 10.32 18.79
CA SER A 146 20.37 11.53 19.47
C SER A 146 20.03 12.85 18.79
N TYR A 147 19.06 12.86 17.87
CA TYR A 147 18.61 14.07 17.17
C TYR A 147 17.63 14.84 18.08
N ASP A 148 18.12 15.40 19.18
CA ASP A 148 17.32 16.26 20.05
C ASP A 148 17.22 17.65 19.40
N GLU A 149 15.99 18.12 19.14
CA GLU A 149 15.70 19.43 18.50
C GLU A 149 16.04 20.63 19.40
N ARG A 150 16.71 20.41 20.54
CA ARG A 150 16.97 21.46 21.53
C ARG A 150 18.43 21.55 21.97
N PHE A 151 19.36 22.00 21.14
CA PHE A 151 20.59 22.59 21.67
C PHE A 151 21.13 23.73 20.78
N GLU A 152 20.67 24.94 21.08
CA GLU A 152 21.61 26.05 21.17
C GLU A 152 22.51 25.79 22.38
N ASP A 153 23.82 25.87 22.17
CA ASP A 153 24.90 25.80 23.16
C ASP A 153 25.07 24.52 24.00
N LYS A 154 26.05 23.68 23.60
CA LYS A 154 27.23 23.36 24.43
C LYS A 154 28.28 22.46 23.74
N ASN A 155 29.50 23.00 23.69
CA ASN A 155 30.82 22.33 23.79
C ASN A 155 31.16 21.16 22.85
N GLY A 156 31.76 21.50 21.71
CA GLY A 156 33.12 21.08 21.30
C GLY A 156 33.39 19.63 20.86
N ILE A 157 32.63 18.63 21.32
CA ILE A 157 32.82 17.20 20.96
C ILE A 157 31.65 16.69 20.09
N ASP A 158 30.50 17.39 20.08
CA ASP A 158 29.31 17.01 19.32
C ASP A 158 29.33 17.48 17.84
N CYS A 159 30.21 18.42 17.48
CA CYS A 159 30.20 19.06 16.16
C CYS A 159 30.61 18.12 15.01
N GLU A 160 31.57 17.22 15.23
CA GLU A 160 32.02 16.29 14.18
C GLU A 160 31.01 15.17 13.92
N VAL A 161 30.35 14.66 14.97
CA VAL A 161 29.31 13.61 14.85
C VAL A 161 28.03 14.16 14.22
N ILE A 162 27.63 15.39 14.57
CA ILE A 162 26.50 16.10 13.96
C ILE A 162 26.75 16.34 12.46
N ASN A 163 27.98 16.76 12.09
CA ASN A 163 28.36 16.98 10.69
C ASN A 163 28.28 15.71 9.82
N VAL A 164 28.66 14.55 10.39
CA VAL A 164 28.58 13.25 9.70
C VAL A 164 27.14 12.83 9.44
N LYS A 165 26.24 12.99 10.44
CA LYS A 165 24.81 12.70 10.28
C LYS A 165 24.19 13.54 9.17
N ASP A 166 24.52 14.82 9.15
CA ASP A 166 24.04 15.75 8.14
C ASP A 166 24.51 15.38 6.73
N CYS A 167 25.76 14.94 6.57
CA CYS A 167 26.24 14.39 5.30
C CYS A 167 25.44 13.16 4.85
N VAL A 168 25.17 12.21 5.76
CA VAL A 168 24.39 11.00 5.42
C VAL A 168 22.97 11.37 5.02
N ILE A 169 22.33 12.32 5.73
CA ILE A 169 21.00 12.81 5.36
C ILE A 169 21.03 13.49 3.99
N ASN A 170 22.04 14.32 3.71
CA ASN A 170 22.19 14.97 2.40
C ASN A 170 22.40 13.96 1.28
N ILE A 171 23.22 12.93 1.49
CA ILE A 171 23.42 11.84 0.52
C ILE A 171 22.09 11.15 0.20
N ILE A 172 21.33 10.76 1.24
CA ILE A 172 20.03 10.12 1.07
C ILE A 172 19.03 11.05 0.37
N LYS A 173 19.02 12.33 0.75
CA LYS A 173 18.17 13.36 0.14
C LYS A 173 18.43 13.49 -1.35
N HIS A 174 19.69 13.72 -1.75
CA HIS A 174 20.07 13.85 -3.16
C HIS A 174 19.73 12.59 -3.96
N ALA A 175 19.93 11.40 -3.36
CA ALA A 175 19.55 10.14 -3.98
C ALA A 175 18.04 10.06 -4.23
N ILE A 176 17.21 10.37 -3.22
CA ILE A 176 15.75 10.35 -3.35
C ILE A 176 15.27 11.36 -4.40
N GLU A 177 15.77 12.61 -4.38
CA GLU A 177 15.38 13.65 -5.35
C GLU A 177 15.65 13.18 -6.78
N LYS A 178 16.85 12.64 -7.05
CA LYS A 178 17.20 12.14 -8.39
C LYS A 178 16.43 10.89 -8.78
N LEU A 179 16.12 10.00 -7.84
CA LEU A 179 15.26 8.84 -8.11
C LEU A 179 13.83 9.26 -8.43
N CYS A 180 13.28 10.28 -7.75
CA CYS A 180 11.99 10.86 -8.10
C CYS A 180 12.01 11.44 -9.53
N GLU A 181 13.01 12.26 -9.87
CA GLU A 181 13.17 12.80 -11.23
C GLU A 181 13.23 11.67 -12.29
N MET A 182 14.04 10.64 -12.07
CA MET A 182 14.13 9.49 -12.97
C MET A 182 12.83 8.68 -13.03
N GLY A 183 12.10 8.54 -11.92
CA GLY A 183 10.81 7.89 -11.86
C GLY A 183 9.75 8.61 -12.69
N ILE A 184 9.74 9.95 -12.68
CA ILE A 184 8.87 10.77 -13.52
C ILE A 184 9.24 10.57 -15.00
N ILE A 185 10.52 10.72 -15.35
CA ILE A 185 11.00 10.54 -16.74
C ILE A 185 10.66 9.13 -17.26
N ALA A 186 10.83 8.10 -16.44
CA ALA A 186 10.53 6.73 -16.81
C ALA A 186 9.03 6.49 -17.01
N ALA A 187 8.16 7.23 -16.33
CA ALA A 187 6.70 7.15 -16.55
C ALA A 187 6.33 7.57 -17.98
N ASP A 188 6.95 8.64 -18.50
CA ASP A 188 6.74 9.14 -19.87
C ASP A 188 7.37 8.24 -20.95
N GLY A 189 8.34 7.40 -20.56
CA GLY A 189 8.97 6.41 -21.43
C GLY A 189 8.11 5.17 -21.72
N GLY A 190 6.98 5.02 -21.03
CA GLY A 190 6.10 3.86 -21.14
C GLY A 190 6.81 2.54 -20.82
N GLY A 191 6.40 1.45 -21.48
CA GLY A 191 6.92 0.10 -21.21
C GLY A 191 8.43 -0.06 -21.41
N SER A 192 9.07 0.81 -22.21
CA SER A 192 10.51 0.73 -22.49
C SER A 192 11.39 1.08 -21.28
N LEU A 193 10.87 1.86 -20.33
CA LEU A 193 11.58 2.29 -19.13
C LEU A 193 11.01 1.67 -17.84
N VAL A 194 10.19 0.61 -17.93
CA VAL A 194 9.51 0.01 -16.77
C VAL A 194 10.49 -0.47 -15.68
N ALA A 195 11.67 -0.96 -16.07
CA ALA A 195 12.69 -1.39 -15.12
C ALA A 195 13.24 -0.21 -14.30
N ILE A 196 13.52 0.92 -14.96
CA ILE A 196 13.96 2.16 -14.31
C ILE A 196 12.84 2.74 -13.45
N LEU A 197 11.60 2.77 -13.96
CA LEU A 197 10.42 3.22 -13.21
C LEU A 197 10.29 2.45 -11.89
N ASN A 198 10.32 1.11 -11.97
CA ASN A 198 10.19 0.24 -10.81
C ASN A 198 11.35 0.44 -9.83
N LEU A 199 12.58 0.46 -10.32
CA LEU A 199 13.76 0.55 -9.48
C LEU A 199 13.84 1.92 -8.78
N SER A 200 13.54 3.01 -9.49
CA SER A 200 13.54 4.37 -8.96
C SER A 200 12.55 4.53 -7.81
N TRP A 201 11.27 4.22 -8.02
CA TRP A 201 10.25 4.38 -6.97
C TRP A 201 10.42 3.39 -5.82
N LYS A 202 10.85 2.15 -6.09
CA LYS A 202 11.22 1.20 -5.02
C LYS A 202 12.41 1.73 -4.21
N GLY A 203 13.39 2.33 -4.87
CA GLY A 203 14.51 3.02 -4.25
C GLY A 203 14.07 4.14 -3.33
N VAL A 204 13.20 5.05 -3.81
CA VAL A 204 12.61 6.13 -3.00
C VAL A 204 11.99 5.58 -1.72
N VAL A 205 11.08 4.61 -1.82
CA VAL A 205 10.42 4.01 -0.65
C VAL A 205 11.43 3.35 0.29
N THR A 206 12.43 2.63 -0.25
CA THR A 206 13.46 1.96 0.55
C THR A 206 14.30 2.97 1.32
N LEU A 207 14.71 4.06 0.69
CA LEU A 207 15.55 5.08 1.30
C LEU A 207 14.81 5.89 2.37
N LEU A 208 13.52 6.16 2.14
CA LEU A 208 12.67 6.82 3.14
C LEU A 208 12.55 5.99 4.44
N GLN A 209 12.58 4.67 4.35
CA GLN A 209 12.51 3.79 5.53
C GLN A 209 13.75 3.81 6.42
N LEU A 210 14.87 4.39 5.99
CA LEU A 210 16.18 4.23 6.65
C LEU A 210 16.40 5.10 7.91
N GLY A 211 15.57 6.11 8.18
CA GLY A 211 15.92 7.19 9.13
C GLY A 211 14.95 7.44 10.28
N GLU A 212 14.21 6.43 10.75
CA GLU A 212 13.36 6.46 11.97
C GLU A 212 12.53 7.74 12.18
N GLY A 213 12.07 8.40 11.10
CA GLY A 213 11.30 9.65 11.14
C GLY A 213 12.13 10.95 11.07
N ILE A 214 13.43 10.95 11.35
CA ILE A 214 14.32 12.14 11.25
C ILE A 214 14.38 12.66 9.81
N LEU A 215 14.31 11.76 8.83
CA LEU A 215 14.22 12.12 7.42
C LEU A 215 12.96 12.94 7.11
N ALA A 216 11.88 12.81 7.87
CA ALA A 216 10.65 13.59 7.63
C ALA A 216 10.85 15.10 7.80
N VAL A 217 11.79 15.53 8.64
CA VAL A 217 12.05 16.95 8.92
C VAL A 217 12.90 17.60 7.82
N LYS A 218 13.81 16.85 7.20
CA LYS A 218 14.75 17.37 6.18
C LYS A 218 14.33 17.10 4.73
N MET A 219 13.32 16.24 4.52
CA MET A 219 12.88 15.81 3.19
C MET A 219 11.50 16.36 2.88
N ASN A 220 11.28 16.76 1.62
CA ASN A 220 9.98 17.21 1.16
C ASN A 220 9.09 16.01 0.78
N ILE A 221 8.60 15.29 1.80
CA ILE A 221 7.74 14.11 1.63
C ILE A 221 6.41 14.49 0.96
N SER A 222 5.89 15.67 1.28
CA SER A 222 4.66 16.21 0.69
C SER A 222 4.75 16.31 -0.83
N ASP A 223 5.84 16.86 -1.37
CA ASP A 223 6.05 16.95 -2.83
C ASP A 223 6.14 15.58 -3.50
N ILE A 224 6.77 14.59 -2.84
CA ILE A 224 6.86 13.21 -3.35
C ILE A 224 5.46 12.59 -3.44
N LEU A 225 4.63 12.79 -2.43
CA LEU A 225 3.24 12.32 -2.44
C LEU A 225 2.43 13.00 -3.53
N VAL A 226 2.51 14.32 -3.65
CA VAL A 226 1.83 15.09 -4.72
C VAL A 226 2.26 14.60 -6.11
N THR A 227 3.54 14.27 -6.28
CA THR A 227 4.07 13.71 -7.54
C THR A 227 3.46 12.34 -7.86
N LEU A 228 3.39 11.42 -6.88
CA LEU A 228 2.75 10.12 -7.11
C LEU A 228 1.26 10.26 -7.42
N ILE A 229 0.57 11.16 -6.72
CA ILE A 229 -0.85 11.47 -6.95
C ILE A 229 -1.07 12.07 -8.34
N SER A 230 -0.18 12.96 -8.80
CA SER A 230 -0.29 13.55 -10.14
C SER A 230 -0.12 12.50 -11.23
N LEU A 231 0.82 11.56 -11.06
CA LEU A 231 1.01 10.42 -11.98
C LEU A 231 -0.23 9.51 -12.03
N VAL A 232 -0.89 9.25 -10.90
CA VAL A 232 -2.17 8.52 -10.86
C VAL A 232 -3.25 9.27 -11.62
N ASN A 233 -3.44 10.55 -11.29
CA ASN A 233 -4.48 11.39 -11.88
C ASN A 233 -4.31 11.54 -13.39
N GLU A 234 -3.07 11.69 -13.84
CA GLU A 234 -2.71 11.81 -15.25
C GLU A 234 -2.95 10.48 -15.99
N SER A 235 -2.58 9.36 -15.39
CA SER A 235 -2.85 8.03 -15.96
C SER A 235 -4.35 7.77 -16.13
N ILE A 236 -5.17 8.19 -15.16
CA ILE A 236 -6.64 8.10 -15.23
C ILE A 236 -7.19 9.02 -16.33
N ARG A 237 -6.69 10.25 -16.43
CA ARG A 237 -7.07 11.20 -17.48
C ARG A 237 -6.79 10.61 -18.87
N CYS A 238 -5.57 10.13 -19.09
CA CYS A 238 -5.17 9.49 -20.35
C CYS A 238 -6.04 8.27 -20.68
N ALA A 239 -6.35 7.42 -19.69
CA ALA A 239 -7.24 6.28 -19.88
C ALA A 239 -8.66 6.72 -20.30
N SER A 240 -9.21 7.72 -19.61
CA SER A 240 -10.53 8.26 -19.91
C SER A 240 -10.61 8.87 -21.30
N GLU A 241 -9.60 9.65 -21.71
CA GLU A 241 -9.56 10.28 -23.03
C GLU A 241 -9.40 9.24 -24.15
N ALA A 242 -8.51 8.26 -23.96
CA ALA A 242 -8.30 7.19 -24.93
C ALA A 242 -9.58 6.37 -25.16
N TRP A 243 -10.27 6.00 -24.08
CA TRP A 243 -11.49 5.24 -24.18
C TRP A 243 -12.66 6.09 -24.69
N ASN A 244 -12.83 7.35 -24.29
CA ASN A 244 -13.90 8.18 -24.83
C ASN A 244 -13.74 8.51 -26.33
N SER A 245 -12.51 8.65 -26.83
CA SER A 245 -12.24 8.98 -28.24
C SER A 245 -12.28 7.78 -29.18
N THR A 246 -12.01 6.57 -28.67
CA THR A 246 -11.76 5.37 -29.50
C THR A 246 -12.79 4.26 -29.28
N LEU A 247 -13.80 4.45 -28.42
CA LEU A 247 -14.78 3.41 -28.08
C LEU A 247 -15.66 3.02 -29.28
N LYS A 248 -15.21 2.01 -30.02
CA LYS A 248 -16.01 1.31 -31.03
C LYS A 248 -16.32 -0.13 -30.62
N GLU A 249 -15.48 -0.69 -29.77
CA GLU A 249 -15.52 -2.09 -29.34
C GLU A 249 -15.34 -2.18 -27.82
N THR A 250 -15.67 -3.33 -27.25
CA THR A 250 -15.50 -3.60 -25.82
C THR A 250 -14.02 -3.63 -25.44
N VAL A 251 -13.63 -2.95 -24.36
CA VAL A 251 -12.24 -2.98 -23.88
C VAL A 251 -11.89 -4.39 -23.37
N SER A 252 -10.78 -4.94 -23.87
CA SER A 252 -10.30 -6.26 -23.48
C SER A 252 -9.72 -6.27 -22.06
N VAL A 253 -9.73 -7.43 -21.39
CA VAL A 253 -9.10 -7.61 -20.07
C VAL A 253 -7.62 -7.21 -20.10
N THR A 254 -6.91 -7.60 -21.17
CA THR A 254 -5.48 -7.31 -21.35
C THR A 254 -5.22 -5.82 -21.47
N GLU A 255 -6.07 -5.10 -22.21
CA GLU A 255 -5.96 -3.65 -22.35
C GLU A 255 -6.27 -2.95 -21.03
N ALA A 256 -7.37 -3.32 -20.37
CA ALA A 256 -7.72 -2.78 -19.05
C ALA A 256 -6.59 -2.99 -18.02
N ARG A 257 -6.01 -4.19 -17.97
CA ARG A 257 -4.87 -4.47 -17.07
C ARG A 257 -3.66 -3.63 -17.41
N ARG A 258 -3.32 -3.48 -18.70
CA ARG A 258 -2.19 -2.65 -19.15
C ARG A 258 -2.37 -1.19 -18.71
N THR A 259 -3.61 -0.69 -18.73
CA THR A 259 -3.95 0.67 -18.28
C THR A 259 -3.90 0.81 -16.75
N PHE A 260 -4.43 -0.16 -15.99
CA PHE A 260 -4.55 -0.03 -14.54
C PHE A 260 -3.32 -0.45 -13.74
N LEU A 261 -2.42 -1.28 -14.28
CA LEU A 261 -1.22 -1.70 -13.56
C LEU A 261 -0.29 -0.53 -13.17
N PRO A 262 -0.01 0.46 -14.05
CA PRO A 262 0.74 1.65 -13.67
C PRO A 262 0.04 2.47 -12.57
N ILE A 263 -1.29 2.65 -12.67
CA ILE A 263 -2.08 3.36 -11.65
C ILE A 263 -1.95 2.66 -10.30
N LYS A 264 -2.10 1.33 -10.27
CA LYS A 264 -1.92 0.51 -9.07
C LYS A 264 -0.52 0.69 -8.48
N PHE A 265 0.50 0.70 -9.32
CA PHE A 265 1.88 0.86 -8.90
C PHE A 265 2.12 2.20 -8.20
N TYR A 266 1.66 3.31 -8.78
CA TYR A 266 1.80 4.63 -8.14
C TYR A 266 0.99 4.71 -6.84
N LEU A 267 -0.24 4.19 -6.83
CA LEU A 267 -1.09 4.15 -5.62
C LEU A 267 -0.44 3.37 -4.49
N ILE A 268 0.12 2.18 -4.75
CA ILE A 268 0.79 1.37 -3.72
C ILE A 268 1.96 2.15 -3.09
N ASN A 269 2.74 2.86 -3.90
CA ASN A 269 3.85 3.66 -3.38
C ASN A 269 3.35 4.86 -2.58
N ALA A 270 2.28 5.53 -3.04
CA ALA A 270 1.65 6.63 -2.30
C ALA A 270 1.13 6.15 -0.95
N VAL A 271 0.39 5.03 -0.90
CA VAL A 271 -0.09 4.42 0.35
C VAL A 271 1.07 4.12 1.30
N LYS A 272 2.13 3.48 0.82
CA LYS A 272 3.31 3.15 1.65
C LYS A 272 3.96 4.38 2.26
N ILE A 273 4.16 5.43 1.48
CA ILE A 273 4.78 6.68 1.95
C ILE A 273 3.83 7.39 2.91
N SER A 274 2.53 7.46 2.59
CA SER A 274 1.54 8.09 3.47
C SER A 274 1.43 7.37 4.82
N SER A 275 1.49 6.04 4.84
CA SER A 275 1.51 5.28 6.09
C SER A 275 2.81 5.45 6.88
N LEU A 276 3.95 5.67 6.19
CA LEU A 276 5.23 5.91 6.85
C LEU A 276 5.31 7.33 7.43
N TYR A 277 4.64 8.30 6.81
CA TYR A 277 4.65 9.71 7.22
C TYR A 277 3.22 10.30 7.27
N PRO A 278 2.38 9.88 8.24
CA PRO A 278 0.98 10.31 8.31
C PRO A 278 0.83 11.83 8.44
N CYS A 279 1.71 12.51 9.20
CA CYS A 279 1.68 13.97 9.31
C CYS A 279 1.98 14.67 7.95
N GLN A 280 2.86 14.11 7.13
CA GLN A 280 3.16 14.66 5.80
C GLN A 280 2.04 14.33 4.81
N ALA A 281 1.45 13.14 4.90
CA ALA A 281 0.26 12.79 4.14
C ALA A 281 -0.92 13.72 4.45
N TYR A 282 -1.05 14.12 5.71
CA TYR A 282 -2.03 15.10 6.12
C TYR A 282 -1.86 16.44 5.41
N LEU A 283 -0.64 16.95 5.28
CA LEU A 283 -0.41 18.24 4.59
C LEU A 283 -0.90 18.26 3.13
N VAL A 284 -1.08 17.09 2.51
CA VAL A 284 -1.53 16.91 1.13
C VAL A 284 -2.88 16.18 1.03
N TYR A 285 -3.71 16.25 2.09
CA TYR A 285 -5.00 15.55 2.16
C TYR A 285 -5.96 15.94 1.03
N LYS A 286 -5.89 17.20 0.54
CA LYS A 286 -6.74 17.69 -0.55
C LYS A 286 -6.44 16.96 -1.84
N GLU A 287 -5.17 16.82 -2.17
CA GLU A 287 -4.68 16.13 -3.36
C GLU A 287 -5.03 14.63 -3.29
N LEU A 288 -4.85 14.01 -2.11
CA LEU A 288 -5.23 12.62 -1.87
C LEU A 288 -6.74 12.41 -2.04
N THR A 289 -7.56 13.24 -1.40
CA THR A 289 -9.03 13.17 -1.47
C THR A 289 -9.51 13.36 -2.91
N PHE A 290 -8.97 14.37 -3.61
CA PHE A 290 -9.30 14.63 -5.00
C PHE A 290 -8.91 13.46 -5.91
N CYS A 291 -7.78 12.80 -5.65
CA CYS A 291 -7.38 11.59 -6.35
C CYS A 291 -8.39 10.46 -6.18
N ILE A 292 -8.84 10.22 -4.94
CA ILE A 292 -9.84 9.18 -4.62
C ILE A 292 -11.19 9.49 -5.29
N LEU A 293 -11.60 10.76 -5.30
CA LEU A 293 -12.81 11.19 -6.01
C LEU A 293 -12.67 10.97 -7.51
N LYS A 294 -11.52 11.27 -8.12
CA LYS A 294 -11.25 10.99 -9.54
C LYS A 294 -11.30 9.50 -9.86
N ILE A 295 -10.64 8.67 -9.05
CA ILE A 295 -10.65 7.20 -9.14
C ILE A 295 -12.09 6.68 -9.09
N SER A 296 -12.87 7.11 -8.09
CA SER A 296 -14.26 6.70 -7.89
C SER A 296 -15.17 7.16 -9.03
N THR A 297 -15.03 8.41 -9.47
CA THR A 297 -15.79 8.97 -10.59
C THR A 297 -15.50 8.21 -11.88
N PHE A 298 -14.22 7.89 -12.14
CA PHE A 298 -13.83 7.13 -13.31
C PHE A 298 -14.42 5.72 -13.30
N ARG A 299 -14.41 5.04 -12.15
CA ARG A 299 -15.08 3.74 -11.98
C ARG A 299 -16.56 3.81 -12.34
N ILE A 300 -17.29 4.76 -11.76
CA ILE A 300 -18.72 4.94 -12.00
C ILE A 300 -18.98 5.21 -13.49
N SER A 301 -18.15 6.06 -14.12
CA SER A 301 -18.26 6.32 -15.56
C SER A 301 -18.10 5.04 -16.39
N MET A 302 -17.19 4.14 -16.02
CA MET A 302 -17.00 2.87 -16.73
C MET A 302 -18.14 1.88 -16.50
N CYS A 303 -18.77 1.88 -15.33
CA CYS A 303 -19.91 1.02 -15.04
C CYS A 303 -21.14 1.38 -15.89
N LYS A 304 -21.33 2.67 -16.18
CA LYS A 304 -22.44 3.19 -17.02
C LYS A 304 -22.32 2.80 -18.49
N GLU A 305 -21.10 2.61 -18.98
CA GLU A 305 -20.83 2.30 -20.38
C GLU A 305 -20.68 0.79 -20.59
N LYS A 306 -21.58 0.20 -21.40
CA LYS A 306 -21.61 -1.25 -21.67
C LYS A 306 -20.29 -1.74 -22.25
N LEU A 307 -19.62 -0.92 -23.09
CA LEU A 307 -18.35 -1.28 -23.71
C LEU A 307 -17.16 -1.28 -22.71
N LEU A 308 -17.33 -0.69 -21.52
CA LEU A 308 -16.31 -0.60 -20.47
C LEU A 308 -16.55 -1.55 -19.28
N LYS A 309 -17.58 -2.41 -19.35
CA LYS A 309 -17.92 -3.34 -18.26
C LYS A 309 -16.73 -4.22 -17.83
N THR A 310 -16.00 -4.78 -18.79
CA THR A 310 -14.79 -5.59 -18.52
C THR A 310 -13.71 -4.76 -17.83
N ALA A 311 -13.52 -3.52 -18.26
CA ALA A 311 -12.55 -2.62 -17.63
C ALA A 311 -12.96 -2.28 -16.19
N SER A 312 -14.24 -2.06 -15.92
CA SER A 312 -14.76 -1.87 -14.56
C SER A 312 -14.49 -3.07 -13.64
N GLU A 313 -14.66 -4.30 -14.13
CA GLU A 313 -14.34 -5.50 -13.34
C GLU A 313 -12.84 -5.59 -13.00
N VAL A 314 -11.96 -5.30 -13.97
CA VAL A 314 -10.51 -5.27 -13.74
C VAL A 314 -10.11 -4.12 -12.81
N PHE A 315 -10.78 -2.97 -12.90
CA PHE A 315 -10.57 -1.84 -12.01
C PHE A 315 -10.84 -2.23 -10.56
N THR A 316 -11.98 -2.88 -10.30
CA THR A 316 -12.34 -3.37 -8.96
C THR A 316 -11.29 -4.35 -8.43
N GLU A 317 -10.82 -5.27 -9.25
CA GLU A 317 -9.77 -6.22 -8.85
C GLU A 317 -8.44 -5.52 -8.49
N LEU A 318 -8.04 -4.50 -9.24
CA LEU A 318 -6.68 -3.96 -9.16
C LEU A 318 -6.55 -2.72 -8.26
N LEU A 319 -7.54 -1.83 -8.29
CA LEU A 319 -7.43 -0.46 -7.77
C LEU A 319 -8.28 -0.19 -6.54
N GLU A 320 -9.45 -0.83 -6.41
CA GLU A 320 -10.45 -0.51 -5.39
C GLU A 320 -9.87 -0.52 -3.97
N LYS A 321 -9.32 -1.67 -3.54
CA LYS A 321 -8.68 -1.77 -2.21
C LYS A 321 -7.57 -0.72 -2.01
N THR A 322 -6.66 -0.59 -2.97
CA THR A 322 -5.50 0.32 -2.84
C THR A 322 -5.93 1.79 -2.77
N SER A 323 -7.02 2.15 -3.47
CA SER A 323 -7.58 3.50 -3.43
C SER A 323 -8.18 3.84 -2.07
N TYR A 324 -8.74 2.85 -1.36
CA TYR A 324 -9.24 3.02 0.00
C TYR A 324 -8.12 2.99 1.04
N ASP A 325 -7.09 2.16 0.84
CA ASP A 325 -5.92 2.15 1.72
C ASP A 325 -5.24 3.54 1.79
N LEU A 326 -5.45 4.40 0.78
CA LEU A 326 -4.98 5.79 0.74
C LEU A 326 -5.73 6.73 1.69
N LEU A 327 -6.97 6.39 2.10
CA LEU A 327 -7.76 7.16 3.07
C LEU A 327 -7.27 6.96 4.51
N ASN A 328 -6.79 5.76 4.84
CA ASN A 328 -6.44 5.40 6.22
C ASN A 328 -5.45 6.37 6.89
N PRO A 329 -4.35 6.81 6.25
CA PRO A 329 -3.42 7.75 6.87
C PRO A 329 -4.03 9.14 7.16
N ILE A 330 -5.01 9.57 6.35
CA ILE A 330 -5.72 10.85 6.54
C ILE A 330 -6.68 10.74 7.72
N LEU A 331 -7.40 9.62 7.82
CA LEU A 331 -8.39 9.35 8.86
C LEU A 331 -7.81 9.20 10.27
N ILE A 332 -6.54 8.83 10.36
CA ILE A 332 -5.83 8.64 11.64
C ILE A 332 -5.12 9.94 12.08
N SER A 333 -5.12 10.99 11.24
CA SER A 333 -4.49 12.27 11.59
C SER A 333 -5.40 13.12 12.49
N ASP A 334 -4.86 13.65 13.59
CA ASP A 334 -5.57 14.42 14.64
C ASP A 334 -6.15 15.78 14.21
N ALA A 335 -6.28 16.04 12.91
CA ALA A 335 -6.61 17.34 12.37
C ALA A 335 -8.09 17.38 11.91
N SER A 336 -8.90 17.93 12.81
CA SER A 336 -10.36 17.82 12.84
C SER A 336 -11.09 18.67 11.79
N ASP A 337 -10.58 19.85 11.44
CA ASP A 337 -11.35 20.89 10.72
C ASP A 337 -11.54 20.60 9.22
N GLU A 338 -10.65 19.83 8.63
CA GLU A 338 -10.62 19.62 7.18
C GLU A 338 -11.16 18.25 6.77
N MET A 339 -11.14 17.30 7.69
CA MET A 339 -11.79 16.01 7.53
C MET A 339 -13.34 16.15 7.54
N GLU A 340 -13.86 17.20 8.17
CA GLU A 340 -15.24 17.66 7.98
C GLU A 340 -15.58 17.97 6.51
N GLU A 341 -14.65 18.50 5.72
CA GLU A 341 -14.88 18.80 4.30
C GLU A 341 -15.01 17.52 3.47
N VAL A 342 -14.20 16.51 3.77
CA VAL A 342 -14.27 15.20 3.11
C VAL A 342 -15.62 14.54 3.39
N VAL A 343 -16.05 14.56 4.66
CA VAL A 343 -17.36 14.04 5.08
C VAL A 343 -18.50 14.80 4.38
N PHE A 344 -18.36 16.13 4.23
CA PHE A 344 -19.33 16.96 3.52
C PHE A 344 -19.47 16.59 2.05
N GLU A 345 -18.36 16.42 1.32
CA GLU A 345 -18.38 16.02 -0.09
C GLU A 345 -18.91 14.60 -0.29
N LEU A 346 -18.58 13.67 0.61
CA LEU A 346 -19.19 12.33 0.63
C LEU A 346 -20.70 12.40 0.88
N GLY A 347 -21.14 13.29 1.79
CA GLY A 347 -22.57 13.57 2.02
C GLY A 347 -23.29 14.00 0.74
N LYS A 348 -22.73 14.97 0.01
CA LYS A 348 -23.30 15.39 -1.29
C LYS A 348 -23.42 14.22 -2.27
N LEU A 349 -22.37 13.40 -2.36
CA LEU A 349 -22.30 12.28 -3.30
C LEU A 349 -23.34 11.19 -3.02
N PHE A 350 -23.44 10.76 -1.75
CA PHE A 350 -24.29 9.63 -1.35
C PHE A 350 -25.74 10.01 -1.03
N ILE A 351 -25.99 11.28 -0.68
CA ILE A 351 -27.28 11.73 -0.12
C ILE A 351 -27.99 12.72 -1.06
N SER A 352 -27.26 13.69 -1.61
CA SER A 352 -27.83 14.77 -2.44
C SER A 352 -27.70 14.54 -3.95
N GLY A 353 -26.92 13.55 -4.39
CA GLY A 353 -26.82 13.15 -5.80
C GLY A 353 -28.10 12.46 -6.30
N PRO A 354 -28.23 12.16 -7.61
CA PRO A 354 -29.37 11.43 -8.20
C PRO A 354 -29.44 9.95 -7.78
N ALA A 355 -28.97 9.62 -6.57
CA ALA A 355 -28.42 8.33 -6.14
C ALA A 355 -29.41 7.38 -5.46
N ALA A 356 -30.72 7.63 -5.51
CA ALA A 356 -31.71 6.68 -4.96
C ALA A 356 -31.90 5.43 -5.86
N THR A 357 -31.44 5.48 -7.13
CA THR A 357 -31.63 4.42 -8.12
C THR A 357 -30.33 3.92 -8.77
N ASP A 358 -29.17 4.45 -8.37
CA ASP A 358 -27.88 4.11 -8.97
C ASP A 358 -27.28 2.84 -8.32
N LYS A 359 -27.34 1.71 -9.04
CA LYS A 359 -26.84 0.39 -8.60
C LYS A 359 -25.32 0.38 -8.30
N GLU A 360 -24.59 1.41 -8.70
CA GLU A 360 -23.14 1.52 -8.62
C GLU A 360 -22.70 2.26 -7.35
N LEU A 361 -23.39 3.35 -6.97
CA LEU A 361 -23.22 3.99 -5.67
C LEU A 361 -23.54 3.04 -4.51
N TYR A 362 -24.43 2.09 -4.74
CA TYR A 362 -24.72 1.00 -3.80
C TYR A 362 -23.49 0.11 -3.52
N GLN A 363 -22.57 -0.04 -4.48
CA GLN A 363 -21.37 -0.87 -4.33
C GLN A 363 -20.31 -0.25 -3.41
N CYS A 364 -20.30 1.07 -3.26
CA CYS A 364 -19.34 1.80 -2.42
C CYS A 364 -19.79 1.93 -0.95
N LYS A 365 -20.99 1.43 -0.61
CA LYS A 365 -21.54 1.51 0.77
C LYS A 365 -20.74 0.71 1.81
N PRO A 366 -20.16 -0.47 1.51
CA PRO A 366 -19.25 -1.12 2.44
C PRO A 366 -18.06 -0.24 2.81
N ASP A 367 -17.46 0.40 1.81
CA ASP A 367 -16.26 1.22 1.98
C ASP A 367 -16.59 2.53 2.71
N LEU A 368 -17.75 3.11 2.41
CA LEU A 368 -18.29 4.23 3.17
C LEU A 368 -18.50 3.84 4.65
N ALA A 369 -19.04 2.66 4.95
CA ALA A 369 -19.21 2.23 6.33
C ALA A 369 -17.86 2.10 7.06
N LEU A 370 -16.85 1.52 6.41
CA LEU A 370 -15.49 1.46 6.97
C LEU A 370 -14.89 2.85 7.19
N PHE A 371 -15.04 3.76 6.24
CA PHE A 371 -14.62 5.15 6.38
C PHE A 371 -15.30 5.84 7.56
N MET A 372 -16.62 5.67 7.70
CA MET A 372 -17.41 6.28 8.77
C MET A 372 -16.93 5.78 10.15
N ALA A 373 -16.54 4.51 10.28
CA ALA A 373 -15.93 3.98 11.51
C ALA A 373 -14.68 4.77 11.96
N GLY A 374 -13.90 5.30 11.01
CA GLY A 374 -12.70 6.10 11.26
C GLY A 374 -12.98 7.46 11.91
N LEU A 375 -14.21 7.98 11.78
CA LEU A 375 -14.61 9.24 12.43
C LEU A 375 -14.66 9.14 13.96
N ALA A 376 -14.54 7.94 14.54
CA ALA A 376 -14.47 7.71 15.98
C ALA A 376 -13.29 8.44 16.66
N HIS A 377 -12.27 8.81 15.89
CA HIS A 377 -11.08 9.51 16.35
C HIS A 377 -11.17 11.03 16.20
N MET A 378 -12.28 11.54 15.65
CA MET A 378 -12.48 12.97 15.42
C MET A 378 -13.44 13.57 16.43
N HIS A 379 -13.17 14.83 16.81
CA HIS A 379 -14.13 15.63 17.55
C HIS A 379 -15.13 16.26 16.57
N ILE A 380 -16.39 15.83 16.60
CA ILE A 380 -17.45 16.37 15.75
C ILE A 380 -18.19 17.45 16.57
N PRO A 381 -18.05 18.75 16.24
CA PRO A 381 -18.59 19.84 17.06
C PRO A 381 -20.13 19.80 17.13
N GLU A 382 -20.66 20.13 18.31
CA GLU A 382 -22.08 19.99 18.68
C GLU A 382 -23.06 20.96 17.96
N THR A 383 -22.65 21.67 16.90
CA THR A 383 -23.45 22.74 16.32
C THR A 383 -24.33 22.27 15.15
N ASP A 384 -25.65 22.36 15.31
CA ASP A 384 -26.67 22.02 14.28
C ASP A 384 -26.63 22.91 13.03
N LYS A 385 -25.74 23.91 12.98
CA LYS A 385 -25.65 24.91 11.92
C LYS A 385 -24.49 24.68 10.94
N ASN A 386 -23.58 23.74 11.22
CA ASN A 386 -22.49 23.43 10.30
C ASN A 386 -22.95 22.37 9.27
N PRO A 387 -23.00 22.69 7.96
CA PRO A 387 -23.40 21.75 6.93
C PRO A 387 -22.48 20.52 6.85
N LYS A 388 -21.22 20.64 7.32
CA LYS A 388 -20.26 19.54 7.34
C LYS A 388 -20.55 18.52 8.44
N THR A 389 -20.88 18.98 9.65
CA THR A 389 -21.33 18.14 10.77
C THR A 389 -22.65 17.43 10.43
N SER A 390 -23.57 18.11 9.72
CA SER A 390 -24.82 17.51 9.27
C SER A 390 -24.60 16.38 8.26
N ALA A 391 -23.60 16.49 7.38
CA ALA A 391 -23.29 15.44 6.43
C ALA A 391 -22.88 14.12 7.12
N ALA A 392 -22.11 14.20 8.21
CA ALA A 392 -21.73 13.03 9.00
C ALA A 392 -22.97 12.26 9.52
N TRP A 393 -23.92 12.99 10.12
CA TRP A 393 -25.17 12.43 10.63
C TRP A 393 -25.98 11.77 9.54
N GLN A 394 -26.17 12.47 8.43
CA GLN A 394 -26.97 11.98 7.32
C GLN A 394 -26.35 10.73 6.67
N LEU A 395 -25.01 10.62 6.62
CA LEU A 395 -24.31 9.43 6.11
C LEU A 395 -24.56 8.22 7.01
N TYR A 396 -24.48 8.38 8.35
CA TYR A 396 -24.85 7.30 9.28
C TYR A 396 -26.33 6.92 9.18
N HIS A 397 -27.23 7.89 9.04
CA HIS A 397 -28.65 7.61 8.84
C HIS A 397 -28.91 6.77 7.59
N MET A 398 -28.18 7.06 6.51
CA MET A 398 -28.29 6.32 5.26
C MET A 398 -27.78 4.89 5.42
N LEU A 399 -26.61 4.70 6.04
CA LEU A 399 -26.02 3.39 6.29
C LEU A 399 -26.86 2.51 7.24
N LEU A 400 -27.41 3.09 8.31
CA LEU A 400 -28.26 2.38 9.28
C LEU A 400 -29.66 2.05 8.72
N ARG A 401 -30.05 2.64 7.59
CA ARG A 401 -31.26 2.28 6.83
C ARG A 401 -31.01 1.23 5.76
N GLU A 402 -29.80 0.70 5.66
CA GLU A 402 -29.51 -0.38 4.71
C GLU A 402 -30.31 -1.64 5.01
N ARG A 403 -30.80 -2.27 3.95
CA ARG A 403 -31.63 -3.48 4.03
C ARG A 403 -30.89 -4.76 3.67
N HIS A 404 -29.73 -4.63 3.01
CA HIS A 404 -28.90 -5.78 2.70
C HIS A 404 -28.16 -6.24 3.96
N TRP A 405 -28.36 -7.49 4.36
CA TRP A 405 -27.86 -8.04 5.63
C TRP A 405 -26.36 -7.78 5.85
N ALA A 406 -25.52 -7.97 4.82
CA ALA A 406 -24.08 -7.76 4.96
C ALA A 406 -23.72 -6.27 5.14
N LEU A 407 -24.46 -5.36 4.48
CA LEU A 407 -24.20 -3.93 4.56
C LEU A 407 -24.68 -3.37 5.90
N ILE A 408 -25.85 -3.79 6.38
CA ILE A 408 -26.35 -3.33 7.68
C ILE A 408 -25.48 -3.87 8.82
N HIS A 409 -24.96 -5.09 8.72
CA HIS A 409 -23.99 -5.60 9.70
C HIS A 409 -22.70 -4.78 9.71
N LEU A 410 -22.18 -4.41 8.54
CA LEU A 410 -20.99 -3.58 8.43
C LEU A 410 -21.24 -2.15 8.94
N ALA A 411 -22.40 -1.57 8.63
CA ALA A 411 -22.84 -0.28 9.15
C ALA A 411 -22.99 -0.28 10.67
N ILE A 412 -23.63 -1.31 11.24
CA ILE A 412 -23.76 -1.47 12.71
C ILE A 412 -22.38 -1.62 13.36
N THR A 413 -21.49 -2.39 12.75
CA THR A 413 -20.12 -2.58 13.26
C THR A 413 -19.35 -1.27 13.26
N ALA A 414 -19.37 -0.55 12.14
CA ALA A 414 -18.77 0.77 12.01
C ALA A 414 -19.34 1.78 13.01
N PHE A 415 -20.67 1.82 13.13
CA PHE A 415 -21.36 2.66 14.09
C PHE A 415 -20.97 2.30 15.53
N GLY A 416 -20.84 1.02 15.87
CA GLY A 416 -20.38 0.58 17.19
C GLY A 416 -18.96 1.02 17.53
N TYR A 417 -18.06 1.04 16.54
CA TYR A 417 -16.70 1.58 16.72
C TYR A 417 -16.71 3.09 17.01
N PHE A 418 -17.61 3.82 16.33
CA PHE A 418 -17.85 5.24 16.55
C PHE A 418 -18.46 5.49 17.95
N THR A 419 -19.53 4.76 18.30
CA THR A 419 -20.24 4.97 19.56
C THR A 419 -19.39 4.65 20.79
N ALA A 420 -18.38 3.78 20.68
CA ALA A 420 -17.45 3.51 21.76
C ALA A 420 -16.61 4.74 22.19
N ARG A 421 -16.61 5.83 21.40
CA ARG A 421 -15.82 7.06 21.65
C ARG A 421 -16.68 8.33 21.64
N THR A 422 -17.99 8.22 21.56
CA THR A 422 -18.93 9.34 21.49
C THR A 422 -19.89 9.28 22.67
N LEU A 423 -20.24 10.43 23.25
CA LEU A 423 -21.08 10.46 24.45
C LEU A 423 -22.53 10.08 24.10
N CYS A 424 -23.21 9.37 25.00
CA CYS A 424 -24.56 8.82 24.74
C CYS A 424 -25.62 9.91 24.45
N ASN A 425 -25.45 11.12 24.98
CA ASN A 425 -26.28 12.29 24.70
C ASN A 425 -26.12 12.80 23.26
N GLU A 426 -24.98 12.55 22.61
CA GLU A 426 -24.67 12.99 21.25
C GLU A 426 -25.09 11.95 20.19
N LEU A 427 -25.10 10.66 20.56
CA LEU A 427 -25.39 9.55 19.65
C LEU A 427 -26.75 9.65 18.96
N TRP A 428 -27.73 10.28 19.60
CA TRP A 428 -29.07 10.47 19.05
C TRP A 428 -29.10 11.24 17.73
N ARG A 429 -28.09 12.08 17.46
CA ARG A 429 -27.98 12.83 16.20
C ARG A 429 -27.48 12.00 15.03
N PHE A 430 -26.87 10.85 15.31
CA PHE A 430 -26.26 9.95 14.32
C PHE A 430 -27.16 8.74 14.00
N VAL A 431 -28.34 8.64 14.61
CA VAL A 431 -29.34 7.61 14.31
C VAL A 431 -30.56 8.22 13.60
N PRO A 432 -31.17 7.51 12.62
CA PRO A 432 -32.32 8.01 11.88
C PRO A 432 -33.41 8.60 12.79
N HIS A 433 -34.09 9.66 12.35
CA HIS A 433 -35.03 10.40 13.22
C HIS A 433 -36.13 9.51 13.80
N ASN A 434 -36.56 8.47 13.09
CA ASN A 434 -37.53 7.49 13.59
C ASN A 434 -36.99 6.55 14.69
N ALA A 435 -35.66 6.45 14.86
CA ALA A 435 -35.00 5.90 16.04
C ALA A 435 -34.78 6.96 17.14
N ALA A 436 -34.62 8.24 16.75
CA ALA A 436 -34.40 9.35 17.68
C ALA A 436 -35.68 9.95 18.30
N LEU A 437 -36.87 9.68 17.72
CA LEU A 437 -38.17 10.18 18.18
C LEU A 437 -38.61 9.67 19.57
N SER A 438 -37.89 8.70 20.14
CA SER A 438 -38.08 8.23 21.52
C SER A 438 -37.23 9.01 22.53
N TYR A 439 -36.46 10.01 22.09
CA TYR A 439 -35.76 10.99 22.91
C TYR A 439 -36.66 12.20 23.17
N ASP A 440 -37.17 12.31 24.39
CA ASP A 440 -37.97 13.44 24.84
C ASP A 440 -37.06 14.57 25.36
N LEU A 441 -36.84 15.57 24.52
CA LEU A 441 -36.11 16.80 24.84
C LEU A 441 -36.76 17.60 25.99
N GLU A 442 -38.04 17.41 26.29
CA GLU A 442 -38.73 18.14 27.37
C GLU A 442 -38.46 17.54 28.76
N SER A 443 -38.09 16.26 28.86
CA SER A 443 -37.97 15.57 30.16
C SER A 443 -36.62 15.73 30.86
N GLY A 444 -35.55 16.09 30.16
CA GLY A 444 -34.22 16.31 30.76
C GLY A 444 -33.63 15.10 31.54
N ILE A 445 -34.18 13.90 31.38
CA ILE A 445 -33.66 12.69 32.03
C ILE A 445 -32.57 12.11 31.13
N GLU A 446 -31.34 12.07 31.66
CA GLU A 446 -30.19 11.39 31.05
C GLU A 446 -30.61 10.13 30.30
N ALA A 447 -30.33 10.09 28.99
CA ALA A 447 -30.47 8.88 28.20
C ALA A 447 -29.52 7.84 28.78
N LYS A 448 -30.06 6.95 29.62
CA LYS A 448 -29.37 5.73 30.02
C LYS A 448 -29.03 4.96 28.74
N GLU A 449 -27.79 4.48 28.64
CA GLU A 449 -27.27 3.68 27.52
C GLU A 449 -28.24 2.55 27.13
N GLU A 450 -28.88 1.93 28.12
CA GLU A 450 -29.91 0.90 27.94
C GLU A 450 -31.10 1.37 27.10
N ARG A 451 -31.56 2.61 27.29
CA ARG A 451 -32.68 3.19 26.52
C ARG A 451 -32.26 3.47 25.08
N PHE A 452 -31.07 4.01 24.86
CA PHE A 452 -30.53 4.21 23.50
C PHE A 452 -30.44 2.87 22.75
N MET A 453 -29.85 1.85 23.38
CA MET A 453 -29.70 0.53 22.77
C MET A 453 -31.05 -0.15 22.51
N PHE A 454 -32.03 0.01 23.41
CA PHE A 454 -33.37 -0.52 23.23
C PHE A 454 -34.08 0.11 22.02
N GLU A 455 -34.00 1.43 21.88
CA GLU A 455 -34.65 2.18 20.80
C GLU A 455 -33.97 1.96 19.44
N LEU A 456 -32.63 1.94 19.41
CA LEU A 456 -31.86 1.60 18.21
C LEU A 456 -32.19 0.17 17.74
N LYS A 457 -32.27 -0.78 18.68
CA LYS A 457 -32.69 -2.15 18.37
C LYS A 457 -34.12 -2.20 17.81
N ALA A 458 -35.06 -1.51 18.46
CA ALA A 458 -36.46 -1.46 17.99
C ALA A 458 -36.57 -0.87 16.58
N PHE A 459 -35.78 0.15 16.27
CA PHE A 459 -35.66 0.69 14.91
C PHE A 459 -35.10 -0.33 13.91
N LEU A 460 -33.98 -0.99 14.22
CA LEU A 460 -33.36 -2.00 13.34
C LEU A 460 -34.29 -3.19 13.12
N ASP A 461 -34.99 -3.65 14.16
CA ASP A 461 -35.98 -4.72 14.08
C ASP A 461 -37.17 -4.31 13.19
N LYS A 462 -37.60 -3.05 13.26
CA LYS A 462 -38.65 -2.49 12.39
C LYS A 462 -38.22 -2.38 10.92
N GLU A 463 -37.01 -1.88 10.66
CA GLU A 463 -36.46 -1.82 9.30
C GLU A 463 -36.31 -3.22 8.70
N ARG A 464 -35.93 -4.21 9.51
CA ARG A 464 -35.89 -5.62 9.13
C ARG A 464 -37.29 -6.19 8.84
N ALA A 465 -38.29 -5.83 9.66
CA ALA A 465 -39.66 -6.33 9.54
C ALA A 465 -40.43 -5.79 8.32
N LEU A 466 -39.98 -4.69 7.70
CA LEU A 466 -40.57 -4.11 6.48
C LEU A 466 -40.32 -4.95 5.19
N HIS A 467 -39.91 -6.21 5.32
CA HIS A 467 -39.56 -7.06 4.17
C HIS A 467 -40.29 -8.42 4.11
N THR A 468 -41.24 -8.50 3.19
CA THR A 468 -41.42 -9.63 2.26
C THR A 468 -40.35 -9.50 1.16
N ILE A 469 -39.23 -10.21 1.29
CA ILE A 469 -38.15 -10.21 0.29
C ILE A 469 -38.58 -11.09 -0.90
N THR A 470 -38.80 -10.49 -2.06
CA THR A 470 -38.54 -11.19 -3.33
C THR A 470 -37.18 -10.69 -3.80
N ALA A 471 -36.13 -11.50 -3.60
CA ALA A 471 -34.77 -11.10 -3.95
C ALA A 471 -34.70 -10.83 -5.46
N SER A 472 -34.10 -9.71 -5.86
CA SER A 472 -33.92 -9.43 -7.29
C SER A 472 -32.88 -10.40 -7.87
N SER A 473 -33.05 -10.77 -9.15
CA SER A 473 -32.14 -11.69 -9.84
C SER A 473 -30.66 -11.27 -9.72
N ASP A 474 -30.40 -9.96 -9.73
CA ASP A 474 -29.06 -9.39 -9.63
C ASP A 474 -28.43 -9.55 -8.24
N GLN A 475 -29.23 -9.51 -7.17
CA GLN A 475 -28.77 -9.75 -5.80
C GLN A 475 -28.42 -11.23 -5.59
N LEU A 476 -29.23 -12.13 -6.15
CA LEU A 476 -28.96 -13.56 -6.16
C LEU A 476 -27.69 -13.91 -6.95
N GLU A 477 -27.47 -13.26 -8.10
CA GLU A 477 -26.26 -13.46 -8.91
C GLU A 477 -24.99 -12.96 -8.19
N ARG A 478 -25.06 -11.82 -7.50
CA ARG A 478 -23.94 -11.29 -6.69
C ARG A 478 -23.61 -12.21 -5.52
N LEU A 479 -24.61 -12.68 -4.78
CA LEU A 479 -24.40 -13.60 -3.67
C LEU A 479 -23.75 -14.91 -4.15
N ALA A 480 -24.16 -15.39 -5.33
CA ALA A 480 -23.54 -16.56 -5.97
C ALA A 480 -22.08 -16.29 -6.35
N ARG A 481 -21.77 -15.10 -6.89
CA ARG A 481 -20.40 -14.71 -7.30
C ARG A 481 -19.47 -14.55 -6.09
N GLU A 482 -19.92 -13.91 -5.02
CA GLU A 482 -19.20 -13.76 -3.75
C GLU A 482 -18.99 -15.11 -3.06
N GLY A 483 -20.03 -15.94 -3.00
CA GLY A 483 -19.92 -17.32 -2.50
C GLY A 483 -18.92 -18.16 -3.29
N LEU A 484 -18.82 -17.95 -4.61
CA LEU A 484 -17.84 -18.62 -5.46
C LEU A 484 -16.40 -18.15 -5.17
N MET A 485 -16.19 -16.85 -4.94
CA MET A 485 -14.88 -16.31 -4.55
C MET A 485 -14.45 -16.84 -3.18
N LEU A 486 -15.36 -16.84 -2.20
CA LEU A 486 -15.09 -17.38 -0.88
C LEU A 486 -14.75 -18.87 -0.94
N LYS A 487 -15.49 -19.65 -1.74
CA LYS A 487 -15.19 -21.06 -2.02
C LYS A 487 -13.80 -21.24 -2.62
N LYS A 488 -13.41 -20.44 -3.61
CA LYS A 488 -12.06 -20.48 -4.22
C LYS A 488 -10.97 -20.14 -3.21
N LEU A 489 -11.21 -19.17 -2.33
CA LEU A 489 -10.27 -18.77 -1.28
C LEU A 489 -10.10 -19.90 -0.25
N PHE A 490 -11.19 -20.54 0.15
CA PHE A 490 -11.15 -21.69 1.06
C PHE A 490 -10.45 -22.91 0.44
N GLN A 491 -10.67 -23.16 -0.86
CA GLN A 491 -9.96 -24.21 -1.60
C GLN A 491 -8.46 -23.95 -1.69
N LYS A 492 -8.03 -22.69 -1.89
CA LYS A 492 -6.61 -22.30 -1.84
C LYS A 492 -6.01 -22.51 -0.46
N LEU A 493 -6.72 -22.14 0.60
CA LEU A 493 -6.26 -22.38 1.98
C LEU A 493 -6.17 -23.87 2.31
N SER A 494 -7.07 -24.69 1.75
CA SER A 494 -7.03 -26.14 1.91
C SER A 494 -5.87 -26.79 1.17
N ALA A 495 -5.49 -26.29 -0.01
CA ALA A 495 -4.35 -26.79 -0.79
C ALA A 495 -3.00 -26.51 -0.11
N ILE A 496 -2.88 -25.40 0.63
CA ILE A 496 -1.66 -25.05 1.38
C ILE A 496 -1.37 -26.06 2.52
N ASN A 497 -2.41 -26.71 3.06
CA ASN A 497 -2.25 -27.75 4.08
C ASN A 497 -1.88 -29.13 3.50
N GLU A 498 -2.05 -29.37 2.20
CA GLU A 498 -1.65 -30.64 1.57
C GLU A 498 -0.18 -30.61 1.11
N GLU A 499 0.35 -29.44 0.72
CA GLU A 499 1.77 -29.29 0.32
C GLU A 499 2.75 -29.39 1.50
N THR A 500 2.29 -29.17 2.74
CA THR A 500 3.13 -29.35 3.95
C THR A 500 3.17 -30.80 4.47
N ALA A 501 2.31 -31.68 3.96
CA ALA A 501 2.28 -33.11 4.32
C ALA A 501 2.98 -34.03 3.29
N GLY A 502 3.48 -33.46 2.18
CA GLY A 502 3.99 -34.19 1.01
C GLY A 502 5.51 -34.30 0.87
N CYS A 503 6.33 -33.96 1.88
CA CYS A 503 7.77 -34.17 1.80
C CYS A 503 8.14 -35.57 2.34
N LYS A 504 7.97 -36.60 1.50
CA LYS A 504 8.56 -37.93 1.72
C LYS A 504 9.84 -38.08 0.89
N SER A 505 10.89 -38.49 1.60
CA SER A 505 12.02 -39.34 1.17
C SER A 505 12.76 -38.96 -0.11
N MET A 506 13.99 -38.46 0.06
CA MET A 506 15.09 -38.81 -0.83
C MET A 506 16.08 -39.66 -0.03
N ASP A 507 16.18 -40.92 -0.45
CA ASP A 507 17.22 -41.87 -0.03
C ASP A 507 18.58 -41.39 -0.53
N VAL A 508 19.60 -41.46 0.34
CA VAL A 508 20.99 -41.65 -0.06
C VAL A 508 21.62 -42.65 0.91
N ASP A 509 21.94 -43.82 0.37
CA ASP A 509 22.70 -44.92 0.98
C ASP A 509 24.12 -44.50 1.40
N GLY A 510 24.64 -45.13 2.47
CA GLY A 510 26.05 -45.01 2.85
C GLY A 510 26.43 -45.56 4.24
N GLU A 511 26.28 -46.87 4.43
CA GLU A 511 27.05 -47.82 5.27
C GLU A 511 27.61 -47.47 6.68
N ASN A 512 27.24 -48.36 7.63
CA ASN A 512 28.06 -49.02 8.66
C ASN A 512 28.72 -48.22 9.81
N ARG A 513 28.15 -48.32 11.03
CA ARG A 513 28.64 -49.22 12.12
C ARG A 513 27.83 -49.10 13.41
N SER A 514 27.87 -50.20 14.14
CA SER A 514 27.18 -50.64 15.35
C SER A 514 27.46 -49.90 16.67
N MET A 515 26.51 -50.11 17.59
CA MET A 515 26.66 -50.48 19.02
C MET A 515 26.17 -49.48 20.08
N GLU A 516 25.60 -50.07 21.13
CA GLU A 516 24.58 -49.62 22.09
C GLU A 516 25.07 -48.75 23.28
N VAL A 517 24.07 -48.27 24.05
CA VAL A 517 24.06 -47.81 25.48
C VAL A 517 24.42 -46.31 25.65
N ASP A 518 23.72 -45.45 26.40
CA ASP A 518 22.76 -45.57 27.50
C ASP A 518 21.75 -44.40 27.48
N GLY A 519 20.63 -44.56 28.17
CA GLY A 519 19.50 -43.64 28.12
C GLY A 519 19.67 -42.32 28.88
N GLU A 520 19.02 -41.27 28.37
CA GLU A 520 18.42 -40.22 29.21
C GLU A 520 17.26 -39.51 28.50
N LYS A 521 16.05 -39.81 29.00
CA LYS A 521 14.80 -39.03 28.99
C LYS A 521 14.65 -37.90 27.96
N GLN A 522 14.00 -38.24 26.84
CA GLN A 522 13.36 -37.26 25.97
C GLN A 522 12.09 -36.73 26.66
N CYS A 523 12.13 -35.47 27.10
CA CYS A 523 10.98 -34.79 27.69
C CYS A 523 10.12 -34.18 26.56
N ASN A 524 9.10 -34.90 26.10
CA ASN A 524 8.10 -34.37 25.17
C ASN A 524 7.25 -33.30 25.87
N LYS A 525 7.66 -32.03 25.78
CA LYS A 525 6.77 -30.91 26.09
C LYS A 525 5.74 -30.77 24.95
N LYS A 526 4.60 -31.46 25.06
CA LYS A 526 3.35 -31.03 24.40
C LYS A 526 3.11 -29.57 24.82
N ARG A 527 3.18 -28.63 23.88
CA ARG A 527 2.81 -27.23 24.15
C ARG A 527 1.30 -27.19 24.38
N LYS A 528 0.88 -26.80 25.58
CA LYS A 528 -0.52 -26.39 25.83
C LYS A 528 -0.83 -25.17 24.97
N LEU A 529 -1.99 -25.19 24.31
CA LEU A 529 -2.54 -24.03 23.62
C LEU A 529 -2.97 -22.99 24.67
N PRO A 530 -2.82 -21.67 24.42
CA PRO A 530 -3.19 -20.63 25.38
C PRO A 530 -4.68 -20.65 25.74
N ASP A 531 -5.03 -20.41 27.01
CA ASP A 531 -6.40 -20.49 27.57
C ASP A 531 -7.45 -19.68 26.79
N GLY A 532 -7.04 -18.60 26.11
CA GLY A 532 -7.91 -17.78 25.25
C GLY A 532 -8.45 -18.54 24.03
N ILE A 533 -7.70 -19.49 23.48
CA ILE A 533 -8.15 -20.31 22.35
C ILE A 533 -9.13 -21.39 22.82
N SER A 534 -8.91 -21.99 24.00
CA SER A 534 -9.87 -22.93 24.60
C SER A 534 -11.24 -22.27 24.81
N LYS A 535 -11.24 -21.04 25.34
CA LYS A 535 -12.47 -20.26 25.57
C LYS A 535 -13.16 -19.87 24.25
N GLY A 536 -12.39 -19.56 23.21
CA GLY A 536 -12.91 -19.34 21.86
C GLY A 536 -13.57 -20.59 21.27
N MET A 537 -13.01 -21.77 21.50
CA MET A 537 -13.55 -23.05 21.01
C MET A 537 -14.84 -23.46 21.76
N GLU A 538 -14.91 -23.21 23.07
CA GLU A 538 -16.14 -23.41 23.85
C GLU A 538 -17.28 -22.49 23.38
N LEU A 539 -16.98 -21.22 23.09
CA LEU A 539 -17.97 -20.28 22.53
C LEU A 539 -18.46 -20.71 21.15
N LEU A 540 -17.56 -21.23 20.30
CA LEU A 540 -17.89 -21.74 18.98
C LEU A 540 -18.79 -22.99 19.07
N GLN A 541 -18.48 -23.91 20.00
CA GLN A 541 -19.29 -25.10 20.25
C GLN A 541 -20.68 -24.75 20.80
N SER A 542 -20.75 -23.76 21.69
CA SER A 542 -22.01 -23.20 22.21
C SER A 542 -22.85 -22.58 21.08
N GLY A 543 -22.23 -21.78 20.22
CA GLY A 543 -22.87 -21.16 19.06
C GLY A 543 -23.42 -22.20 18.06
N LEU A 544 -22.66 -23.25 17.77
CA LEU A 544 -23.12 -24.36 16.93
C LEU A 544 -24.31 -25.08 17.52
N LYS A 545 -24.30 -25.34 18.84
CA LYS A 545 -25.43 -25.99 19.52
C LYS A 545 -26.71 -25.15 19.43
N VAL A 546 -26.62 -23.83 19.54
CA VAL A 546 -27.76 -22.91 19.36
C VAL A 546 -28.31 -22.99 17.94
N ILE A 547 -27.42 -23.01 16.94
CA ILE A 547 -27.81 -23.12 15.53
C ILE A 547 -28.43 -24.50 15.25
N SER A 548 -27.86 -25.59 15.77
CA SER A 548 -28.37 -26.96 15.66
C SER A 548 -29.79 -27.09 16.23
N ASN A 549 -30.04 -26.48 17.39
CA ASN A 549 -31.37 -26.39 18.00
C ASN A 549 -32.35 -25.59 17.12
N GLY A 550 -31.92 -24.46 16.56
CA GLY A 550 -32.72 -23.65 15.65
C GLY A 550 -33.06 -24.38 14.34
N ILE A 551 -32.14 -25.17 13.81
CA ILE A 551 -32.36 -26.00 12.62
C ILE A 551 -33.34 -27.15 12.94
N SER A 552 -33.23 -27.76 14.12
CA SER A 552 -34.15 -28.80 14.60
C SER A 552 -35.59 -28.27 14.74
N GLN A 553 -35.74 -27.01 15.18
CA GLN A 553 -37.04 -26.31 15.20
C GLN A 553 -37.56 -26.01 13.79
N LEU A 554 -36.67 -25.63 12.85
CA LEU A 554 -37.04 -25.44 11.44
C LEU A 554 -37.52 -26.74 10.76
N GLN A 555 -36.94 -27.89 11.11
CA GLN A 555 -37.35 -29.19 10.58
C GLN A 555 -38.75 -29.61 11.05
N GLN A 556 -39.14 -29.22 12.27
CA GLN A 556 -40.46 -29.52 12.82
C GLN A 556 -41.60 -28.76 12.11
N HIS A 557 -41.28 -27.67 11.39
CA HIS A 557 -42.26 -26.81 10.72
C HIS A 557 -42.40 -27.04 9.19
N GLN A 558 -41.99 -28.22 8.69
CA GLN A 558 -42.12 -28.67 7.29
C GLN A 558 -41.45 -27.78 6.23
N LEU A 559 -40.20 -28.14 5.87
CA LEU A 559 -39.60 -27.83 4.57
C LEU A 559 -38.53 -28.90 4.25
N SER A 560 -38.95 -30.02 3.65
CA SER A 560 -38.01 -31.02 3.14
C SER A 560 -37.45 -30.56 1.78
N SER A 561 -36.52 -29.61 1.81
CA SER A 561 -35.75 -29.18 0.64
C SER A 561 -34.44 -29.97 0.52
N ILE A 562 -34.07 -30.36 -0.70
CA ILE A 562 -32.76 -30.97 -1.02
C ILE A 562 -31.60 -30.06 -0.57
N GLU A 563 -31.81 -28.75 -0.55
CA GLU A 563 -30.83 -27.76 -0.10
C GLU A 563 -30.68 -27.74 1.43
N LEU A 564 -31.77 -27.97 2.17
CA LEU A 564 -31.73 -28.12 3.63
C LEU A 564 -30.92 -29.37 4.02
N ASN A 565 -31.08 -30.47 3.30
CA ASN A 565 -30.30 -31.70 3.52
C ASN A 565 -28.80 -31.49 3.24
N LYS A 566 -28.45 -30.73 2.20
CA LYS A 566 -27.04 -30.36 1.93
C LYS A 566 -26.47 -29.46 3.02
N PHE A 567 -27.24 -28.46 3.46
CA PHE A 567 -26.86 -27.57 4.55
C PHE A 567 -26.62 -28.34 5.86
N LEU A 568 -27.52 -29.26 6.22
CA LEU A 568 -27.38 -30.15 7.37
C LEU A 568 -26.13 -31.04 7.30
N THR A 569 -25.83 -31.57 6.12
CA THR A 569 -24.64 -32.41 5.92
C THR A 569 -23.35 -31.59 6.10
N HIS A 570 -23.33 -30.35 5.61
CA HIS A 570 -22.21 -29.44 5.82
C HIS A 570 -22.08 -28.98 7.27
N PHE A 571 -23.21 -28.75 7.93
CA PHE A 571 -23.27 -28.33 9.33
C PHE A 571 -22.78 -29.44 10.27
N SER A 572 -23.22 -30.69 10.08
CA SER A 572 -22.74 -31.85 10.85
C SER A 572 -21.23 -32.08 10.66
N ARG A 573 -20.69 -31.91 9.45
CA ARG A 573 -19.23 -31.99 9.22
C ARG A 573 -18.45 -30.91 9.97
N LEU A 574 -19.02 -29.71 10.10
CA LEU A 574 -18.41 -28.61 10.84
C LEU A 574 -18.43 -28.90 12.35
N GLU A 575 -19.53 -29.46 12.87
CA GLU A 575 -19.62 -29.95 14.26
C GLU A 575 -18.56 -31.03 14.54
N ASP A 576 -18.40 -32.00 13.64
CA ASP A 576 -17.41 -33.08 13.78
C ASP A 576 -15.96 -32.55 13.77
N GLN A 577 -15.64 -31.61 12.88
CA GLN A 577 -14.30 -31.01 12.80
C GLN A 577 -13.96 -30.20 14.04
N ILE A 578 -14.92 -29.46 14.59
CA ILE A 578 -14.73 -28.69 15.82
C ILE A 578 -14.65 -29.61 17.04
N ALA A 579 -15.43 -30.70 17.08
CA ALA A 579 -15.32 -31.72 18.12
C ALA A 579 -13.95 -32.43 18.09
N GLN A 580 -13.39 -32.69 16.91
CA GLN A 580 -12.03 -33.23 16.77
C GLN A 580 -10.96 -32.25 17.27
N LEU A 581 -11.10 -30.97 16.94
CA LEU A 581 -10.18 -29.93 17.41
C LEU A 581 -10.25 -29.71 18.93
N VAL A 582 -11.45 -29.81 19.52
CA VAL A 582 -11.64 -29.79 20.99
C VAL A 582 -11.10 -31.08 21.62
N GLY A 583 -11.28 -32.25 21.00
CA GLY A 583 -10.69 -33.51 21.46
C GLY A 583 -9.16 -33.52 21.45
N LEU A 584 -8.52 -32.73 20.58
CA LEU A 584 -7.07 -32.50 20.60
C LEU A 584 -6.61 -31.59 21.75
N THR A 585 -7.53 -30.84 22.39
CA THR A 585 -7.25 -29.99 23.57
C THR A 585 -7.49 -30.70 24.91
N GLY A 586 -8.18 -31.84 24.91
CA GLY A 586 -8.48 -32.63 26.10
C GLY A 586 -8.09 -34.09 25.91
N ASN A 587 -6.81 -34.41 26.17
CA ASN A 587 -6.36 -35.73 26.62
C ASN A 587 -4.88 -35.62 27.07
N ASP A 588 -4.72 -35.56 28.39
CA ASP A 588 -3.53 -35.73 29.25
C ASP A 588 -2.16 -35.19 28.77
#